data_AF-A0A8J4U5Y8-F1
#
_entry.id   AF-A0A8J4U5Y8-F1
#
_cell.length_a   1.000
_cell.length_b   1.000
_cell.length_c   1.000
_cell.angle_alpha   90.00
_cell.angle_beta   90.00
_cell.angle_gamma   90.00
#
_symmetry.space_group_name_H-M   'P 1'
#
loop_
_entity.id
_entity.type
_entity.pdbx_description
1 polymer ?
#
loop_
_entity_poly.entity_id
_entity_poly.type
_entity_poly.pdbx_seq_one_letter_code
_entity_poly.pdbx_strand_id
1 'polypeptide(L)'
;NKSQDSGIAEMEELPVPQNIKISNITCDSFKICWDMDSRAKERITHYFIDLNKKENKNANKFKHKDVPTKLVAKAVPLPMTVRGHWFLSPRTEYTVAVQTASKQSDRDYAVSEWSEIVEFCTADYSTVHLTQLLEKAEAIAGRMLPFSVFYRNQNKEYFDHARHAQENKMLPSVKDNSGSHGSPISGKLEGIFFSCNTEFNTGAPPQDSPYG
;
A
#
# COMPACT_ATOMS: atom_id res chain seq x y z
N ASN A 1 7.01 39.79 49.08
CA ASN A 1 6.35 38.53 48.70
C ASN A 1 6.56 38.27 47.23
N LYS A 2 7.52 37.39 46.93
CA LYS A 2 7.86 36.94 45.58
C LYS A 2 6.89 35.83 45.17
N SER A 3 6.36 35.98 43.96
CA SER A 3 6.11 34.95 42.94
C SER A 3 5.43 33.64 43.35
N GLN A 4 4.26 33.41 42.77
CA GLN A 4 3.95 32.13 42.13
C GLN A 4 2.92 32.41 41.04
N ASP A 5 3.44 32.88 39.90
CA ASP A 5 2.75 32.79 38.63
C ASP A 5 2.88 31.32 38.21
N SER A 6 1.84 30.53 38.50
CA SER A 6 1.77 29.13 38.14
C SER A 6 1.56 29.04 36.63
N GLY A 7 2.66 29.10 35.89
CA GLY A 7 2.72 28.70 34.51
C GLY A 7 2.34 27.22 34.40
N ILE A 8 1.04 26.97 34.25
CA ILE A 8 0.57 25.78 33.58
C ILE A 8 1.10 25.97 32.17
N ALA A 9 2.24 25.33 31.87
CA ALA A 9 2.72 25.21 30.51
C ALA A 9 1.57 24.56 29.74
N GLU A 10 0.85 25.35 28.94
CA GLU A 10 -0.01 24.82 27.90
C GLU A 10 0.83 23.77 27.18
N MET A 11 0.40 22.51 27.23
CA MET A 11 1.00 21.46 26.42
C MET A 11 0.77 21.87 24.98
N GLU A 12 1.74 22.59 24.42
CA GLU A 12 1.66 23.15 23.09
C GLU A 12 1.40 22.00 22.12
N GLU A 13 0.25 22.01 21.46
CA GLU A 13 -0.19 20.91 20.60
C GLU A 13 0.86 20.61 19.53
N LEU A 14 0.91 19.34 19.10
CA LEU A 14 1.78 18.96 17.99
C LEU A 14 1.22 19.55 16.69
N PRO A 15 2.08 20.09 15.81
CA PRO A 15 1.61 20.71 14.59
C PRO A 15 0.97 19.67 13.67
N VAL A 16 -0.20 20.03 13.13
CA VAL A 16 -0.85 19.26 12.08
C VAL A 16 -0.08 19.48 10.77
N PRO A 17 0.34 18.42 10.05
CA PRO A 17 0.94 18.57 8.72
C PRO A 17 -0.03 19.25 7.77
N GLN A 18 0.48 20.21 6.98
CA GLN A 18 -0.31 20.95 6.00
C GLN A 18 0.45 21.09 4.69
N ASN A 19 -0.27 21.28 3.60
CA ASN A 19 0.27 21.40 2.25
C ASN A 19 1.09 20.15 1.87
N ILE A 20 0.50 18.97 2.09
CA ILE A 20 1.11 17.69 1.75
C ILE A 20 1.41 17.67 0.24
N LYS A 21 2.67 17.38 -0.11
CA LYS A 21 3.16 17.31 -1.48
C LYS A 21 3.74 15.92 -1.74
N ILE A 22 3.22 15.28 -2.78
CA ILE A 22 3.73 14.01 -3.30
C ILE A 22 4.54 14.28 -4.55
N SER A 23 5.72 13.66 -4.64
CA SER A 23 6.66 13.84 -5.75
C SER A 23 7.45 12.55 -6.02
N ASN A 24 8.20 12.52 -7.13
CA ASN A 24 9.06 11.40 -7.50
C ASN A 24 8.33 10.04 -7.45
N ILE A 25 7.09 10.01 -7.94
CA ILE A 25 6.25 8.82 -7.90
C ILE A 25 6.79 7.80 -8.90
N THR A 26 6.95 6.57 -8.43
CA THR A 26 7.30 5.39 -9.22
C THR A 26 6.22 4.32 -9.04
N CYS A 27 6.40 3.12 -9.57
CA CYS A 27 5.43 2.04 -9.39
C CYS A 27 5.39 1.48 -7.96
N ASP A 28 6.45 1.64 -7.17
CA ASP A 28 6.63 1.00 -5.86
C ASP A 28 7.06 1.98 -4.75
N SER A 29 7.19 3.27 -5.07
CA SER A 29 7.61 4.30 -4.12
C SER A 29 7.20 5.71 -4.53
N PHE A 30 7.18 6.61 -3.55
CA PHE A 30 7.00 8.05 -3.75
C PHE A 30 7.79 8.83 -2.68
N LYS A 31 7.96 10.14 -2.91
CA LYS A 31 8.43 11.08 -1.90
C LYS A 31 7.28 11.93 -1.38
N ILE A 32 7.26 12.14 -0.07
CA ILE A 32 6.27 12.98 0.61
C ILE A 32 6.96 14.06 1.44
N CYS A 33 6.44 15.28 1.37
CA CYS A 33 6.80 16.40 2.24
C CYS A 33 5.58 17.25 2.57
N TRP A 34 5.75 18.13 3.55
CA TRP A 34 4.75 19.09 4.00
C TRP A 34 5.46 20.24 4.70
N ASP A 35 4.73 21.32 4.94
CA ASP A 35 5.27 22.48 5.63
C ASP A 35 5.33 22.20 7.14
N MET A 36 6.43 22.57 7.78
CA MET A 36 6.64 22.33 9.21
C MET A 36 7.43 23.48 9.84
N ASP A 37 6.89 24.06 10.91
CA ASP A 37 7.62 25.04 11.72
C ASP A 37 8.87 24.38 12.33
N SER A 38 10.00 25.06 12.15
CA SER A 38 11.28 24.79 12.78
C SER A 38 11.19 24.55 14.29
N ARG A 39 10.36 25.29 15.03
CA ARG A 39 10.26 25.15 16.50
C ARG A 39 9.59 23.85 16.93
N ALA A 40 8.66 23.34 16.13
CA ALA A 40 7.96 22.10 16.43
C ALA A 40 8.73 20.85 15.97
N LYS A 41 9.73 21.00 15.08
CA LYS A 41 10.58 19.88 14.59
C LYS A 41 11.25 19.12 15.72
N GLU A 42 11.70 19.81 16.76
CA GLU A 42 12.42 19.19 17.88
C GLU A 42 11.52 18.30 18.74
N ARG A 43 10.22 18.60 18.78
CA ARG A 43 9.22 17.83 19.55
C ARG A 43 8.72 16.61 18.79
N ILE A 44 8.82 16.60 17.47
CA ILE A 44 8.30 15.52 16.64
C ILE A 44 9.34 14.41 16.53
N THR A 45 8.95 13.22 16.97
CA THR A 45 9.83 12.05 16.97
C THR A 45 9.49 11.06 15.87
N HIS A 46 8.23 11.04 15.42
CA HIS A 46 7.69 10.09 14.45
C HIS A 46 6.65 10.75 13.55
N TYR A 47 6.43 10.13 12.40
CA TYR A 47 5.34 10.42 11.47
C TYR A 47 4.49 9.16 11.31
N PHE A 48 3.18 9.34 11.39
CA PHE A 48 2.19 8.32 11.08
C PHE A 48 1.64 8.65 9.70
N ILE A 49 1.77 7.71 8.77
CA ILE A 49 1.31 7.88 7.38
C ILE A 49 0.22 6.86 7.15
N ASP A 50 -1.00 7.33 6.90
CA ASP A 50 -2.12 6.49 6.50
C ASP A 50 -2.18 6.43 4.98
N LEU A 51 -1.99 5.23 4.41
CA LEU A 51 -1.94 4.99 2.98
C LEU A 51 -3.01 3.97 2.60
N ASN A 52 -3.93 4.35 1.71
CA ASN A 52 -5.08 3.52 1.32
C ASN A 52 -5.27 3.49 -0.19
N LYS A 53 -5.73 2.36 -0.74
CA LYS A 53 -6.19 2.29 -2.13
C LYS A 53 -7.54 2.99 -2.26
N LYS A 54 -7.69 3.85 -3.28
CA LYS A 54 -8.88 4.70 -3.47
C LYS A 54 -10.17 3.91 -3.75
N GLU A 55 -10.07 2.72 -4.33
CA GLU A 55 -11.24 1.91 -4.71
C GLU A 55 -12.03 1.38 -3.50
N ASN A 56 -11.45 1.44 -2.29
CA ASN A 56 -12.15 1.16 -1.05
C ASN A 56 -12.98 2.37 -0.60
N LYS A 57 -14.23 2.47 -1.10
CA LYS A 57 -15.21 3.52 -0.72
C LYS A 57 -15.60 3.55 0.78
N ASN A 58 -15.13 2.59 1.58
CA ASN A 58 -15.32 2.57 3.04
C ASN A 58 -14.10 3.16 3.77
N ALA A 59 -13.74 4.40 3.43
CA ALA A 59 -12.83 5.17 4.26
C ALA A 59 -13.44 5.24 5.68
N ASN A 60 -12.71 4.74 6.68
CA ASN A 60 -13.05 4.78 8.11
C ASN A 60 -13.97 3.69 8.71
N LYS A 61 -14.17 2.55 8.03
CA LYS A 61 -14.73 1.35 8.70
C LYS A 61 -13.98 0.09 8.29
N PHE A 62 -12.97 -0.36 9.06
CA PHE A 62 -12.92 -1.71 9.66
C PHE A 62 -11.55 -2.15 10.22
N LYS A 63 -11.69 -3.06 11.21
CA LYS A 63 -10.89 -4.19 11.71
C LYS A 63 -9.35 -4.12 11.71
N HIS A 64 -8.85 -4.11 12.94
CA HIS A 64 -7.50 -4.30 13.47
C HIS A 64 -6.66 -5.51 12.97
N LYS A 65 -6.94 -6.14 11.83
CA LYS A 65 -6.17 -7.30 11.31
C LYS A 65 -5.87 -7.31 9.81
N ASP A 66 -6.48 -6.43 9.02
CA ASP A 66 -6.13 -6.24 7.60
C ASP A 66 -5.42 -4.90 7.51
N VAL A 67 -4.09 -4.92 7.58
CA VAL A 67 -3.22 -3.76 7.81
C VAL A 67 -3.67 -2.53 7.00
N PRO A 68 -4.37 -1.55 7.62
CA PRO A 68 -4.31 -0.19 7.11
C PRO A 68 -2.86 0.17 7.27
N THR A 69 -2.12 0.51 6.21
CA THR A 69 -0.68 0.70 6.36
C THR A 69 -0.42 2.06 7.00
N LYS A 70 -0.83 2.22 8.26
CA LYS A 70 -0.33 3.22 9.18
C LYS A 70 1.14 2.92 9.38
N LEU A 71 1.94 3.46 8.48
CA LEU A 71 3.38 3.38 8.54
C LEU A 71 3.82 4.33 9.65
N VAL A 72 4.38 3.75 10.71
CA VAL A 72 5.04 4.53 11.75
C VAL A 72 6.51 4.66 11.35
N ALA A 73 6.91 5.87 10.96
CA ALA A 73 8.28 6.19 10.60
C ALA A 73 8.88 7.07 11.69
N LYS A 74 10.14 6.82 12.06
CA LYS A 74 10.91 7.80 12.85
C LYS A 74 10.99 9.10 12.04
N ALA A 75 10.84 10.23 12.71
CA ALA A 75 10.94 11.53 12.06
C ALA A 75 12.32 11.67 11.41
N VAL A 76 12.30 11.94 10.11
CA VAL A 76 13.47 12.14 9.27
C VAL A 76 13.28 13.44 8.47
N PRO A 77 14.36 14.04 7.94
CA PRO A 77 14.22 15.21 7.09
C PRO A 77 13.27 14.96 5.91
N LEU A 78 12.37 15.91 5.67
CA LEU A 78 11.49 15.93 4.51
C LEU A 78 12.23 16.54 3.30
N PRO A 79 11.96 16.09 2.06
CA PRO A 79 11.02 15.03 1.68
C PRO A 79 11.53 13.63 2.03
N MET A 80 10.66 12.81 2.62
CA MET A 80 10.96 11.42 2.96
C MET A 80 10.49 10.48 1.85
N THR A 81 11.20 9.38 1.65
CA THR A 81 10.81 8.35 0.67
C THR A 81 9.98 7.27 1.36
N VAL A 82 8.79 7.03 0.84
CA VAL A 82 7.94 5.90 1.22
C VAL A 82 8.12 4.82 0.16
N ARG A 83 8.72 3.69 0.56
CA ARG A 83 8.89 2.50 -0.31
C ARG A 83 8.06 1.36 0.24
N GLY A 84 7.30 0.73 -0.63
CA GLY A 84 6.48 -0.41 -0.24
C GLY A 84 6.77 -1.60 -1.14
N HIS A 85 7.75 -2.43 -0.77
CA HIS A 85 7.91 -3.75 -1.40
C HIS A 85 6.66 -4.64 -1.22
N TRP A 86 5.68 -4.20 -0.41
CA TRP A 86 4.41 -4.89 -0.16
C TRP A 86 3.18 -3.97 -0.14
N PHE A 87 3.31 -2.66 -0.37
CA PHE A 87 2.22 -1.69 -0.12
C PHE A 87 1.77 -0.91 -1.36
N LEU A 88 2.64 -0.80 -2.36
CA LEU A 88 2.36 -0.05 -3.58
C LEU A 88 2.29 -1.01 -4.76
N SER A 89 1.21 -0.89 -5.53
CA SER A 89 1.03 -1.54 -6.81
C SER A 89 1.17 -0.50 -7.91
N PRO A 90 1.79 -0.81 -9.07
CA PRO A 90 1.82 0.09 -10.22
C PRO A 90 0.41 0.47 -10.69
N ARG A 91 0.27 1.63 -11.35
CA ARG A 91 -1.01 2.14 -11.91
C ARG A 91 -2.19 2.09 -10.93
N THR A 92 -1.93 2.36 -9.66
CA THR A 92 -2.95 2.25 -8.61
C THR A 92 -3.15 3.61 -7.97
N GLU A 93 -4.41 4.00 -7.85
CA GLU A 93 -4.84 5.22 -7.19
C GLU A 93 -4.80 5.03 -5.67
N TYR A 94 -4.06 5.89 -4.98
CA TYR A 94 -3.91 5.90 -3.54
C TYR A 94 -4.35 7.22 -2.94
N THR A 95 -4.79 7.17 -1.69
CA THR A 95 -4.96 8.32 -0.81
C THR A 95 -3.93 8.25 0.31
N VAL A 96 -3.42 9.41 0.73
CA VAL A 96 -2.47 9.53 1.84
C VAL A 96 -2.85 10.67 2.77
N ALA A 97 -2.75 10.42 4.07
CA ALA A 97 -2.82 11.43 5.12
C ALA A 97 -1.67 11.24 6.12
N VAL A 98 -1.25 12.32 6.78
CA VAL A 98 -0.11 12.30 7.69
C VAL A 98 -0.50 12.91 9.04
N GLN A 99 0.06 12.36 10.10
CA GLN A 99 -0.06 12.85 11.47
C GLN A 99 1.35 12.93 12.09
N THR A 100 1.65 14.00 12.83
CA THR A 100 2.90 14.08 13.59
C THR A 100 2.74 13.41 14.95
N ALA A 101 3.83 12.85 15.47
CA ALA A 101 3.81 12.15 16.74
C ALA A 101 5.06 12.41 17.59
N SER A 102 4.85 12.56 18.90
CA SER A 102 5.91 12.66 19.90
C SER A 102 5.85 11.44 20.82
N LYS A 103 6.96 10.69 20.87
CA LYS A 103 7.08 9.48 21.67
C LYS A 103 7.25 9.87 23.13
N GLN A 104 6.34 9.40 23.96
CA GLN A 104 6.33 9.65 25.39
C GLN A 104 7.16 8.60 26.14
N SER A 105 7.46 8.87 27.41
CA SER A 105 8.29 8.00 28.28
C SER A 105 7.66 6.65 28.58
N ASP A 106 6.33 6.56 28.53
CA ASP A 106 5.53 5.34 28.72
C ASP A 106 5.43 4.45 27.48
N ARG A 107 6.14 4.82 26.39
CA ARG A 107 6.12 4.18 25.06
C ARG A 107 4.86 4.45 24.25
N ASP A 108 3.96 5.31 24.71
CA ASP A 108 2.83 5.79 23.91
C ASP A 108 3.22 7.02 23.06
N TYR A 109 2.33 7.45 22.17
CA TYR A 109 2.52 8.61 21.31
C TYR A 109 1.48 9.69 21.62
N ALA A 110 1.94 10.91 21.90
CA ALA A 110 1.11 12.09 21.67
C ALA A 110 1.05 12.32 20.16
N VAL A 111 -0.13 12.58 19.61
CA VAL A 111 -0.34 12.75 18.16
C VAL A 111 -1.08 14.04 17.85
N SER A 112 -0.80 14.65 16.69
CA SER A 112 -1.59 15.77 16.15
C SER A 112 -2.94 15.31 15.59
N GLU A 113 -3.77 16.20 15.06
CA GLU A 113 -4.81 15.79 14.09
C GLU A 113 -4.20 15.29 12.77
N TRP A 114 -5.00 14.61 11.94
CA TRP A 114 -4.61 14.21 10.59
C TRP A 114 -4.59 15.41 9.63
N SER A 115 -3.68 15.38 8.67
CA SER A 115 -3.63 16.33 7.55
C SER A 115 -4.84 16.20 6.62
N GLU A 116 -4.90 17.09 5.62
CA GLU A 116 -5.71 16.84 4.44
C GLU A 116 -5.33 15.51 3.77
N ILE A 117 -6.32 14.91 3.10
CA ILE A 117 -6.12 13.70 2.29
C ILE A 117 -5.64 14.14 0.91
N VAL A 118 -4.49 13.63 0.49
CA VAL A 118 -3.96 13.83 -0.86
C VAL A 118 -4.07 12.55 -1.67
N GLU A 119 -4.51 12.68 -2.91
CA GLU A 119 -4.59 11.57 -3.86
C GLU A 119 -3.38 11.56 -4.78
N PHE A 120 -2.91 10.38 -5.15
CA PHE A 120 -1.86 10.20 -6.14
C PHE A 120 -1.97 8.83 -6.82
N CYS A 121 -1.42 8.72 -8.03
CA CYS A 121 -1.37 7.49 -8.79
C CYS A 121 0.08 7.02 -8.94
N THR A 122 0.34 5.75 -8.64
CA THR A 122 1.66 5.14 -8.88
C THR A 122 1.95 5.00 -10.37
N ALA A 123 3.22 5.10 -10.73
CA ALA A 123 3.64 5.03 -12.11
C ALA A 123 3.67 3.60 -12.65
N ASP A 124 4.01 3.47 -13.94
CA ASP A 124 4.31 2.20 -14.59
C ASP A 124 5.62 1.60 -14.10
N TYR A 125 5.78 0.29 -14.36
CA TYR A 125 7.08 -0.33 -14.27
C TYR A 125 8.07 0.37 -15.20
N SER A 126 9.18 0.83 -14.61
CA SER A 126 10.35 1.24 -15.40
C SER A 126 11.06 0.01 -15.95
N THR A 127 11.91 0.20 -16.97
CA THR A 127 12.76 -0.88 -17.48
C THR A 127 13.60 -1.52 -16.38
N VAL A 128 14.12 -0.72 -15.44
CA VAL A 128 14.89 -1.22 -14.29
C VAL A 128 14.04 -2.15 -13.43
N HIS A 129 12.79 -1.78 -13.15
CA HIS A 129 11.88 -2.62 -12.37
C HIS A 129 11.54 -3.91 -13.10
N LEU A 130 11.32 -3.85 -14.42
CA LEU A 130 11.07 -5.05 -15.23
C LEU A 130 12.28 -5.99 -15.23
N THR A 131 13.50 -5.46 -15.36
CA THR A 131 14.73 -6.26 -15.29
C THR A 131 14.86 -6.95 -13.92
N GLN A 132 14.61 -6.23 -12.82
CA GLN A 132 14.65 -6.83 -11.48
C GLN A 132 13.60 -7.93 -11.29
N LEU A 133 12.39 -7.74 -11.85
CA LEU A 133 11.36 -8.78 -11.83
C LEU A 133 11.78 -10.01 -12.63
N LEU A 134 12.41 -9.80 -13.79
CA LEU A 134 12.94 -10.88 -14.62
C LEU A 134 14.04 -11.66 -13.90
N GLU A 135 15.04 -10.98 -13.32
CA GLU A 135 16.12 -11.61 -12.57
C GLU A 135 15.58 -12.44 -11.38
N LYS A 136 14.57 -11.92 -10.66
CA LYS A 136 13.88 -12.66 -9.60
C LYS A 136 13.17 -13.90 -10.14
N ALA A 137 12.50 -13.79 -11.29
CA ALA A 137 11.80 -14.91 -11.91
C ALA A 137 12.78 -15.99 -12.40
N GLU A 138 13.89 -15.59 -13.02
CA GLU A 138 14.96 -16.50 -13.47
C GLU A 138 15.60 -17.23 -12.29
N ALA A 139 15.84 -16.55 -11.17
CA ALA A 139 16.42 -17.15 -9.97
C ALA A 139 15.55 -18.25 -9.34
N ILE A 140 14.24 -18.23 -9.57
CA ILE A 140 13.30 -19.25 -9.07
C ILE A 140 12.81 -20.20 -10.17
N ALA A 141 13.20 -19.98 -11.43
CA ALA A 141 12.73 -20.76 -12.55
C ALA A 141 13.10 -22.24 -12.39
N GLY A 142 12.16 -23.13 -12.71
CA GLY A 142 12.31 -24.58 -12.55
C GLY A 142 12.14 -25.09 -11.11
N ARG A 143 12.01 -24.22 -10.11
CA ARG A 143 11.67 -24.64 -8.74
C ARG A 143 10.22 -25.10 -8.69
N MET A 144 10.00 -26.36 -8.36
CA MET A 144 8.68 -26.91 -8.09
C MET A 144 8.31 -26.68 -6.63
N LEU A 145 7.17 -26.03 -6.38
CA LEU A 145 6.61 -25.85 -5.04
C LEU A 145 5.38 -26.75 -4.89
N PRO A 146 5.22 -27.45 -3.75
CA PRO A 146 3.97 -28.14 -3.46
C PRO A 146 2.86 -27.09 -3.32
N PHE A 147 1.75 -27.28 -4.02
CA PHE A 147 0.56 -26.47 -3.87
C PHE A 147 -0.60 -27.36 -3.42
N SER A 148 -1.43 -26.85 -2.52
CA SER A 148 -2.62 -27.55 -2.00
C SER A 148 -3.92 -26.94 -2.53
N VAL A 149 -3.85 -25.74 -3.10
CA VAL A 149 -5.00 -24.98 -3.59
C VAL A 149 -4.68 -24.43 -4.96
N PHE A 150 -5.69 -24.48 -5.82
CA PHE A 150 -5.67 -23.89 -7.14
C PHE A 150 -6.84 -22.94 -7.20
N TYR A 151 -6.57 -21.64 -7.23
CA TYR A 151 -7.64 -20.67 -7.43
C TYR A 151 -7.40 -19.93 -8.74
N ARG A 152 -8.50 -19.70 -9.45
CA ARG A 152 -8.47 -19.09 -10.76
C ARG A 152 -8.84 -17.64 -10.68
N ASN A 153 -8.20 -16.89 -11.55
CA ASN A 153 -8.45 -15.49 -11.70
C ASN A 153 -9.15 -15.21 -13.04
N GLN A 154 -10.44 -15.54 -13.09
CA GLN A 154 -11.35 -15.22 -14.19
C GLN A 154 -12.75 -14.96 -13.62
N ASN A 155 -13.58 -14.24 -14.38
CA ASN A 155 -14.95 -13.92 -13.96
C ASN A 155 -15.90 -15.12 -14.05
N LYS A 156 -17.09 -14.96 -13.45
CA LYS A 156 -18.11 -16.02 -13.41
C LYS A 156 -18.60 -16.38 -14.82
N GLU A 157 -18.74 -15.39 -15.68
CA GLU A 157 -19.25 -15.52 -17.05
C GLU A 157 -18.36 -16.45 -17.88
N TYR A 158 -17.04 -16.33 -17.74
CA TYR A 158 -16.07 -17.21 -18.37
C TYR A 158 -16.29 -18.68 -17.95
N PHE A 159 -16.47 -18.93 -16.65
CA PHE A 159 -16.67 -20.30 -16.17
C PHE A 159 -18.01 -20.90 -16.58
N ASP A 160 -19.06 -20.09 -16.61
CA ASP A 160 -20.36 -20.53 -17.09
C ASP A 160 -20.29 -20.85 -18.58
N HIS A 161 -19.60 -20.03 -19.37
CA HIS A 161 -19.36 -20.31 -20.79
C HIS A 161 -18.55 -21.61 -20.97
N ALA A 162 -17.47 -21.80 -20.22
CA ALA A 162 -16.69 -23.03 -20.27
C ALA A 162 -17.55 -24.28 -19.97
N ARG A 163 -18.42 -24.19 -18.96
CA ARG A 163 -19.31 -25.30 -18.53
C ARG A 163 -20.41 -25.59 -19.54
N HIS A 164 -21.08 -24.55 -20.03
CA HIS A 164 -22.32 -24.70 -20.79
C HIS A 164 -22.12 -24.68 -22.31
N ALA A 165 -21.06 -24.02 -22.80
CA ALA A 165 -20.81 -23.87 -24.23
C ALA A 165 -19.55 -24.60 -24.71
N GLN A 166 -18.64 -24.99 -23.81
CA GLN A 166 -17.34 -25.60 -24.17
C GLN A 166 -17.11 -26.98 -23.57
N GLU A 167 -18.18 -27.69 -23.15
CA GLU A 167 -18.07 -29.05 -22.61
C GLU A 167 -17.10 -29.17 -21.42
N ASN A 168 -17.05 -28.16 -20.56
CA ASN A 168 -16.09 -28.03 -19.43
C ASN A 168 -14.62 -27.82 -19.84
N LYS A 169 -14.35 -27.48 -21.09
CA LYS A 169 -13.01 -27.09 -21.54
C LYS A 169 -12.78 -25.63 -21.21
N MET A 170 -11.66 -25.33 -20.56
CA MET A 170 -11.14 -23.96 -20.52
C MET A 170 -10.28 -23.74 -21.75
N LEU A 171 -10.61 -22.70 -22.51
CA LEU A 171 -9.75 -22.23 -23.58
C LEU A 171 -8.81 -21.13 -23.08
N PRO A 172 -7.65 -20.94 -23.70
CA PRO A 172 -6.84 -19.76 -23.46
C PRO A 172 -7.69 -18.49 -23.59
N SER A 173 -7.43 -17.53 -22.71
CA SER A 173 -8.04 -16.21 -22.76
C SER A 173 -6.95 -15.16 -22.57
N VAL A 174 -7.18 -13.95 -23.07
CA VAL A 174 -6.29 -12.83 -22.79
C VAL A 174 -6.41 -12.47 -21.30
N LYS A 175 -5.27 -12.26 -20.63
CA LYS A 175 -5.24 -11.88 -19.22
C LYS A 175 -6.04 -10.59 -19.05
N ASP A 176 -7.12 -10.69 -18.30
CA ASP A 176 -7.97 -9.58 -17.90
C ASP A 176 -7.33 -8.75 -16.76
N ASN A 177 -8.02 -7.70 -16.33
CA ASN A 177 -7.57 -6.81 -15.25
C ASN A 177 -7.92 -7.36 -13.86
N SER A 178 -8.35 -8.62 -13.75
CA SER A 178 -8.57 -9.24 -12.45
C SER A 178 -7.22 -9.39 -11.73
N GLY A 179 -7.16 -8.98 -10.45
CA GLY A 179 -5.96 -8.90 -9.61
C GLY A 179 -5.22 -7.55 -9.66
N SER A 180 -3.88 -7.56 -9.81
CA SER A 180 -3.08 -6.31 -9.75
C SER A 180 -3.32 -5.42 -10.97
N HIS A 181 -3.83 -4.20 -10.75
CA HIS A 181 -4.25 -3.25 -11.78
C HIS A 181 -3.08 -2.80 -12.68
N GLY A 182 -1.86 -2.84 -12.14
CA GLY A 182 -0.62 -2.50 -12.84
C GLY A 182 0.10 -3.69 -13.47
N SER A 183 -0.51 -4.87 -13.52
CA SER A 183 0.17 -6.07 -14.02
C SER A 183 0.59 -5.88 -15.49
N PRO A 184 1.88 -6.07 -15.83
CA PRO A 184 2.38 -5.76 -17.17
C PRO A 184 1.89 -6.77 -18.23
N ILE A 185 1.32 -7.90 -17.79
CA ILE A 185 0.81 -8.99 -18.63
C ILE A 185 -0.68 -8.86 -18.96
N SER A 186 -1.44 -8.03 -18.22
CA SER A 186 -2.85 -7.79 -18.52
C SER A 186 -3.00 -7.19 -19.92
N GLY A 187 -3.92 -7.76 -20.71
CA GLY A 187 -4.16 -7.41 -22.12
C GLY A 187 -3.10 -7.91 -23.11
N LYS A 188 -2.02 -8.57 -22.65
CA LYS A 188 -0.89 -8.97 -23.50
C LYS A 188 -0.62 -10.47 -23.51
N LEU A 189 -0.79 -11.12 -22.37
CA LEU A 189 -0.56 -12.56 -22.24
C LEU A 189 -1.87 -13.30 -22.52
N GLU A 190 -1.80 -14.33 -23.35
CA GLU A 190 -2.91 -15.25 -23.59
C GLU A 190 -2.58 -16.62 -23.00
N GLY A 191 -3.51 -17.20 -22.26
CA GLY A 191 -3.29 -18.48 -21.61
C GLY A 191 -4.42 -18.88 -20.66
N ILE A 192 -4.17 -19.93 -19.90
CA ILE A 192 -5.02 -20.33 -18.79
C ILE A 192 -4.30 -19.92 -17.51
N PHE A 193 -4.88 -18.97 -16.76
CA PHE A 193 -4.22 -18.37 -15.60
C PHE A 193 -4.65 -19.02 -14.29
N PHE A 194 -3.65 -19.23 -13.44
CA PHE A 194 -3.82 -19.87 -12.15
C PHE A 194 -2.89 -19.23 -11.13
N SER A 195 -3.38 -19.09 -9.91
CA SER A 195 -2.55 -18.78 -8.76
C SER A 195 -2.61 -19.94 -7.77
N CYS A 196 -1.44 -20.26 -7.24
CA CYS A 196 -1.22 -21.46 -6.43
C CYS A 196 -0.85 -21.13 -4.98
N ASN A 197 -0.95 -19.87 -4.57
CA ASN A 197 -0.58 -19.46 -3.22
C ASN A 197 -1.79 -19.00 -2.41
N THR A 198 -1.76 -19.33 -1.14
CA THR A 198 -2.79 -18.97 -0.17
C THR A 198 -2.25 -17.92 0.79
N GLU A 199 -3.12 -17.20 1.47
CA GLU A 199 -2.70 -16.31 2.54
C GLU A 199 -2.00 -17.12 3.64
N PHE A 200 -0.77 -16.73 4.00
CA PHE A 200 0.08 -17.45 4.94
C PHE A 200 -0.63 -17.77 6.28
N ASN A 201 -1.52 -16.88 6.73
CA ASN A 201 -2.21 -17.01 8.01
C ASN A 201 -3.44 -17.91 7.97
N THR A 202 -4.16 -17.95 6.84
CA THR A 202 -5.46 -18.64 6.75
C THR A 202 -5.38 -19.91 5.91
N GLY A 203 -4.38 -20.04 5.05
CA GLY A 203 -4.31 -21.11 4.06
C GLY A 203 -5.41 -21.04 3.00
N ALA A 204 -6.21 -19.95 2.97
CA ALA A 204 -7.24 -19.71 1.97
C ALA A 204 -6.68 -18.92 0.77
N PRO A 205 -7.30 -19.00 -0.43
CA PRO A 205 -6.99 -18.10 -1.52
C PRO A 205 -7.06 -16.63 -1.07
N PRO A 206 -6.09 -15.77 -1.44
CA PRO A 206 -6.18 -14.36 -1.14
C PRO A 206 -7.39 -13.76 -1.88
N GLN A 207 -8.09 -12.83 -1.24
CA GLN A 207 -9.21 -12.13 -1.88
C GLN A 207 -8.75 -11.36 -3.13
N ASP A 208 -7.57 -10.74 -3.03
CA ASP A 208 -6.88 -10.12 -4.16
C ASP A 208 -5.68 -10.96 -4.54
N SER A 209 -5.67 -11.42 -5.78
CA SER A 209 -4.52 -12.13 -6.30
C SER A 209 -3.33 -11.17 -6.53
N PRO A 210 -2.15 -11.44 -5.95
CA PRO A 210 -1.01 -10.53 -6.03
C PRO A 210 -0.42 -10.41 -7.44
N TYR A 211 -0.77 -11.31 -8.34
CA TYR A 211 -0.16 -11.41 -9.68
C TYR A 211 -1.07 -11.00 -10.83
N GLY A 212 -2.27 -10.50 -10.53
CA GLY A 212 -3.34 -10.58 -11.53
C GLY A 212 -4.04 -11.89 -11.28
#